data_AF-A0A7J9ZVE6-F1
#
_entry.id   AF-A0A7J9ZVE6-F1
#
_cell.length_a   1.000
_cell.length_b   1.000
_cell.length_c   1.000
_cell.angle_alpha   90.00
_cell.angle_beta   90.00
_cell.angle_gamma   90.00
#
_symmetry.space_group_name_H-M   'P 1'
#
loop_
_entity.id
_entity.type
_entity.pdbx_description
1 polymer ?
#
loop_
_entity_poly.entity_id
_entity_poly.type
_entity_poly.pdbx_seq_one_letter_code
_entity_poly.pdbx_strand_id
1 'polypeptide(L)'
;MRTRTILGLATAMLLALGTGTAMTAAQADDTDSAQGTTYRPIASGVSPSWFTADFQRRLLASGTDGVRLPKGATLPGGIVEDQAVGLATTGIRPGQWLLTLLGSDGSGDTLGWCSANFVFKKSSTWGLGTAGHCGPVGKPVSAYVVPPPSSGKLPGLYVIGNISASRDHGIGDDFAMITIKPEFASWMNPTMPVWGGPSGAFTGGDVGTPVKHFGHGAVIGTGGTPRVGAALRWDIAGGDGFSWAGAAAPGDSGSGVLAGLGTAAAGDLTHIAVDVNGNVIGIAGTRMSRMLEIAKGWSLAPGSLLPV
;
A
#
# COMPACT_ATOMS: atom_id res chain seq x y z
N MET A 1 -55.04 4.81 20.75
CA MET A 1 -53.67 4.34 21.03
C MET A 1 -53.21 3.47 19.87
N ARG A 2 -52.29 3.97 19.04
CA ARG A 2 -51.64 3.19 17.96
C ARG A 2 -50.18 3.00 18.36
N THR A 3 -49.80 1.78 18.67
CA THR A 3 -48.42 1.40 19.02
C THR A 3 -47.67 1.14 17.72
N ARG A 4 -46.61 1.90 17.46
CA ARG A 4 -45.67 1.69 16.35
C ARG A 4 -44.61 0.69 16.80
N THR A 5 -44.53 -0.45 16.13
CA THR A 5 -43.39 -1.39 16.26
C THR A 5 -42.31 -0.96 15.28
N ILE A 6 -41.14 -0.56 15.79
CA ILE A 6 -39.94 -0.27 15.00
C ILE A 6 -39.21 -1.60 14.79
N LEU A 7 -39.06 -2.02 13.54
CA LEU A 7 -38.26 -3.18 13.15
C LEU A 7 -36.81 -2.71 12.94
N GLY A 8 -35.92 -3.01 13.88
CA GLY A 8 -34.48 -2.79 13.73
C GLY A 8 -33.86 -3.93 12.93
N LEU A 9 -33.32 -3.64 11.74
CA LEU A 9 -32.42 -4.57 11.05
C LEU A 9 -31.06 -4.55 11.76
N ALA A 10 -30.72 -5.64 12.43
CA ALA A 10 -29.35 -5.93 12.86
C ALA A 10 -28.59 -6.56 11.68
N THR A 11 -27.62 -5.83 11.12
CA THR A 11 -26.70 -6.37 10.12
C THR A 11 -25.63 -7.18 10.85
N ALA A 12 -25.67 -8.50 10.70
CA ALA A 12 -24.63 -9.38 11.21
C ALA A 12 -23.33 -9.20 10.38
N MET A 13 -22.29 -8.65 10.99
CA MET A 13 -20.92 -8.68 10.46
C MET A 13 -20.34 -10.08 10.68
N LEU A 14 -20.02 -10.77 9.60
CA LEU A 14 -19.25 -12.02 9.65
C LEU A 14 -17.76 -11.67 9.66
N LEU A 15 -17.13 -11.65 10.83
CA LEU A 15 -15.66 -11.68 10.96
C LEU A 15 -15.20 -13.14 10.85
N ALA A 16 -14.43 -13.47 9.81
CA ALA A 16 -13.74 -14.74 9.73
C ALA A 16 -12.45 -14.66 10.56
N LEU A 17 -12.48 -15.23 11.76
CA LEU A 17 -11.32 -15.43 12.63
C LEU A 17 -10.41 -16.51 12.02
N GLY A 18 -9.36 -16.10 11.33
CA GLY A 18 -8.23 -16.98 11.03
C GLY A 18 -7.38 -17.16 12.28
N THR A 19 -7.12 -18.41 12.67
CA THR A 19 -6.26 -18.78 13.80
C THR A 19 -4.86 -18.21 13.60
N GLY A 20 -4.45 -17.34 14.51
CA GLY A 20 -3.20 -16.59 14.45
C GLY A 20 -1.96 -17.47 14.51
N THR A 21 -1.13 -17.38 13.48
CA THR A 21 0.31 -17.60 13.60
C THR A 21 0.91 -16.36 14.25
N ALA A 22 1.65 -16.56 15.34
CA ALA A 22 2.32 -15.50 16.07
C ALA A 22 3.25 -14.71 15.14
N MET A 23 2.95 -13.42 14.96
CA MET A 23 3.80 -12.47 14.25
C MET A 23 4.93 -12.04 15.19
N THR A 24 6.16 -12.42 14.87
CA THR A 24 7.37 -11.91 15.52
C THR A 24 8.14 -11.00 14.58
N ALA A 25 8.10 -9.69 14.84
CA ALA A 25 9.22 -8.75 14.70
C ALA A 25 8.83 -7.47 15.44
N ALA A 26 9.61 -7.09 16.45
CA ALA A 26 9.36 -5.92 17.28
C ALA A 26 9.70 -4.63 16.49
N GLN A 27 8.68 -3.88 16.09
CA GLN A 27 8.78 -2.44 15.84
C GLN A 27 7.93 -1.73 16.90
N ALA A 28 8.37 -0.55 17.34
CA ALA A 28 7.78 0.15 18.48
C ALA A 28 6.29 0.44 18.26
N ASP A 29 5.47 -0.01 19.20
CA ASP A 29 4.05 0.31 19.29
C ASP A 29 3.88 1.84 19.46
N ASP A 30 3.14 2.49 18.56
CA ASP A 30 2.75 3.89 18.77
C ASP A 30 1.43 3.90 19.57
N THR A 31 1.47 4.46 20.77
CA THR A 31 0.34 4.38 21.72
C THR A 31 -0.38 5.71 21.81
N ASP A 32 -1.64 5.74 21.34
CA ASP A 32 -2.56 6.81 21.73
C ASP A 32 -3.09 6.49 23.14
N SER A 33 -2.30 6.93 24.12
CA SER A 33 -2.54 6.71 25.55
C SER A 33 -3.90 7.22 26.05
N ALA A 34 -4.58 8.11 25.31
CA ALA A 34 -5.89 8.64 25.70
C ALA A 34 -7.03 7.62 25.52
N GLN A 35 -6.85 6.56 24.72
CA GLN A 35 -7.94 5.64 24.33
C GLN A 35 -7.57 4.15 24.45
N GLY A 36 -6.38 3.81 24.93
CA GLY A 36 -5.93 2.42 25.01
C GLY A 36 -5.84 1.74 23.62
N THR A 37 -5.57 2.53 22.58
CA THR A 37 -5.34 2.05 21.23
C THR A 37 -3.85 2.05 20.93
N THR A 38 -3.38 0.94 20.40
CA THR A 38 -2.01 0.78 19.93
C THR A 38 -2.01 0.67 18.42
N TYR A 39 -1.12 1.40 17.75
CA TYR A 39 -0.91 1.28 16.32
C TYR A 39 0.31 0.41 16.05
N ARG A 40 0.13 -0.60 15.19
CA ARG A 40 1.19 -1.54 14.81
C ARG A 40 1.42 -1.48 13.32
N PRO A 41 2.68 -1.39 12.86
CA PRO A 41 2.99 -1.47 11.45
C PRO A 41 2.41 -2.76 10.86
N ILE A 42 1.84 -2.67 9.66
CA ILE A 42 1.41 -3.86 8.93
C ILE A 42 2.66 -4.49 8.33
N ALA A 43 3.31 -5.35 9.11
CA ALA A 43 4.41 -6.14 8.59
C ALA A 43 3.86 -7.19 7.61
N SER A 44 4.58 -7.40 6.52
CA SER A 44 4.29 -8.48 5.58
C SER A 44 4.31 -9.86 6.26
N GLY A 45 5.16 -10.02 7.28
CA GLY A 45 5.31 -11.23 8.11
C GLY A 45 5.70 -12.50 7.36
N VAL A 46 5.70 -12.45 6.02
CA VAL A 46 5.82 -13.56 5.09
C VAL A 46 6.64 -13.06 3.92
N SER A 47 7.89 -13.52 3.81
CA SER A 47 8.67 -13.40 2.58
C SER A 47 8.34 -14.60 1.70
N PRO A 48 8.00 -14.44 0.41
CA PRO A 48 7.87 -15.58 -0.47
C PRO A 48 9.23 -16.24 -0.62
N SER A 49 9.29 -17.56 -0.46
CA SER A 49 10.54 -18.33 -0.54
C SER A 49 11.26 -18.20 -1.87
N TRP A 50 10.56 -17.77 -2.93
CA TRP A 50 11.11 -17.61 -4.27
C TRP A 50 11.78 -16.25 -4.51
N PHE A 51 11.53 -15.22 -3.69
CA PHE A 51 12.15 -13.90 -3.83
C PHE A 51 13.40 -13.80 -2.96
N THR A 52 14.49 -14.40 -3.43
CA THR A 52 15.78 -14.45 -2.74
C THR A 52 16.72 -13.33 -3.22
N ALA A 53 17.83 -13.11 -2.50
CA ALA A 53 18.91 -12.23 -2.97
C ALA A 53 19.44 -12.63 -4.36
N ASP A 54 19.53 -13.92 -4.65
CA ASP A 54 19.93 -14.43 -5.97
C ASP A 54 18.91 -14.06 -7.06
N PHE A 55 17.62 -14.14 -6.74
CA PHE A 55 16.56 -13.67 -7.63
C PHE A 55 16.64 -12.16 -7.83
N GLN A 56 16.84 -11.37 -6.78
CA GLN A 56 16.99 -9.92 -6.89
C GLN A 56 18.22 -9.53 -7.71
N ARG A 57 19.37 -10.21 -7.56
CA ARG A 57 20.56 -9.97 -8.39
C ARG A 57 20.30 -10.25 -9.87
N ARG A 58 19.58 -11.33 -10.20
CA ARG A 58 19.16 -11.63 -11.58
C ARG A 58 18.22 -10.55 -12.12
N LEU A 59 17.30 -10.08 -11.30
CA LEU A 59 16.36 -9.04 -11.67
C LEU A 59 17.03 -7.67 -11.86
N LEU A 60 18.04 -7.35 -11.05
CA LEU A 60 18.89 -6.17 -11.27
C LEU A 60 19.68 -6.29 -12.58
N ALA A 61 20.25 -7.46 -12.85
CA ALA A 61 21.04 -7.72 -14.05
C ALA A 61 20.21 -7.70 -15.35
N SER A 62 18.89 -7.93 -15.28
CA SER A 62 18.02 -7.87 -16.47
C SER A 62 17.70 -6.44 -16.93
N GLY A 63 18.08 -5.42 -16.17
CA GLY A 63 17.92 -4.02 -16.55
C GLY A 63 16.46 -3.67 -16.88
N THR A 64 16.19 -3.32 -18.13
CA THR A 64 14.86 -2.94 -18.62
C THR A 64 14.01 -4.12 -19.11
N ASP A 65 14.55 -5.33 -19.14
CA ASP A 65 13.86 -6.51 -19.69
C ASP A 65 12.95 -7.20 -18.67
N GLY A 66 13.18 -6.91 -17.38
CA GLY A 66 12.46 -7.56 -16.28
C GLY A 66 12.76 -9.06 -16.20
N VAL A 67 12.06 -9.76 -15.31
CA VAL A 67 12.14 -11.22 -15.17
C VAL A 67 10.73 -11.74 -14.95
N ARG A 68 10.36 -12.82 -15.65
CA ARG A 68 9.10 -13.52 -15.39
C ARG A 68 9.07 -14.04 -13.97
N LEU A 69 7.88 -14.14 -13.38
CA LEU A 69 7.74 -14.82 -12.11
C LEU A 69 8.22 -16.28 -12.24
N PRO A 70 8.94 -16.82 -11.24
CA PRO A 70 9.32 -18.23 -11.26
C PRO A 70 8.08 -19.13 -11.38
N LYS A 71 8.22 -20.26 -12.07
CA LYS A 71 7.16 -21.27 -12.12
C LYS A 71 6.80 -21.71 -10.69
N GLY A 72 5.51 -21.66 -10.37
CA GLY A 72 5.02 -22.00 -9.02
C GLY A 72 5.26 -20.91 -7.97
N ALA A 73 5.68 -19.71 -8.39
CA ALA A 73 5.69 -18.55 -7.50
C ALA A 73 4.26 -18.27 -7.02
N THR A 74 4.08 -18.30 -5.70
CA THR A 74 2.83 -17.88 -5.06
C THR A 74 2.92 -16.40 -4.72
N LEU A 75 1.90 -15.68 -5.16
CA LEU A 75 1.64 -14.27 -4.97
C LEU A 75 0.66 -14.04 -3.81
N PRO A 76 0.37 -12.78 -3.42
CA PRO A 76 -0.60 -12.47 -2.37
C PRO A 76 -1.93 -13.19 -2.62
N GLY A 77 -2.55 -13.78 -1.60
CA GLY A 77 -3.85 -14.43 -1.75
C GLY A 77 -3.81 -15.79 -2.48
N GLY A 78 -2.64 -16.43 -2.58
CA GLY A 78 -2.50 -17.78 -3.15
C GLY A 78 -2.49 -17.82 -4.68
N ILE A 79 -2.41 -16.66 -5.32
CA ILE A 79 -2.38 -16.51 -6.77
C ILE A 79 -1.07 -17.08 -7.31
N VAL A 80 -1.16 -17.87 -8.37
CA VAL A 80 0.00 -18.44 -9.06
C VAL A 80 0.41 -17.59 -10.27
N GLU A 81 1.62 -17.85 -10.79
CA GLU A 81 2.26 -17.11 -11.89
C GLU A 81 1.33 -16.78 -13.08
N ASP A 82 0.48 -17.71 -13.49
CA ASP A 82 -0.45 -17.61 -14.62
C ASP A 82 -1.65 -16.69 -14.33
N GLN A 83 -2.01 -16.52 -13.06
CA GLN A 83 -3.11 -15.67 -12.61
C GLN A 83 -2.66 -14.23 -12.30
N ALA A 84 -1.35 -14.00 -12.17
CA ALA A 84 -0.75 -12.72 -11.79
C ALA A 84 -1.14 -11.55 -12.70
N VAL A 85 -1.26 -11.81 -14.02
CA VAL A 85 -1.64 -10.80 -15.02
C VAL A 85 -3.05 -10.28 -14.77
N GLY A 86 -3.97 -11.10 -14.24
CA GLY A 86 -5.36 -10.73 -13.98
C GLY A 86 -5.55 -9.72 -12.84
N LEU A 87 -4.50 -9.46 -12.05
CA LEU A 87 -4.52 -8.57 -10.88
C LEU A 87 -3.76 -7.28 -11.10
N ALA A 88 -3.04 -7.20 -12.21
CA ALA A 88 -2.20 -6.08 -12.57
C ALA A 88 -2.88 -5.27 -13.67
N THR A 89 -2.95 -3.97 -13.43
CA THR A 89 -3.38 -3.00 -14.43
C THR A 89 -2.17 -2.51 -15.20
N THR A 90 -2.37 -2.05 -16.44
CA THR A 90 -1.26 -1.70 -17.33
C THR A 90 -0.41 -0.54 -16.78
N GLY A 91 0.92 -0.64 -16.89
CA GLY A 91 1.85 0.38 -16.44
C GLY A 91 2.22 0.32 -14.96
N ILE A 92 3.01 1.29 -14.51
CA ILE A 92 3.44 1.45 -13.12
C ILE A 92 2.55 2.51 -12.48
N ARG A 93 1.80 2.13 -11.45
CA ARG A 93 0.70 2.95 -10.94
C ARG A 93 0.38 2.70 -9.46
N PRO A 94 -0.59 3.41 -8.88
CA PRO A 94 -1.04 3.10 -7.55
C PRO A 94 -1.57 1.68 -7.40
N GLY A 95 -1.43 1.12 -6.20
CA GLY A 95 -1.76 -0.26 -5.92
C GLY A 95 -0.82 -1.24 -6.62
N GLN A 96 0.36 -0.80 -7.09
CA GLN A 96 1.36 -1.70 -7.64
C GLN A 96 1.93 -2.57 -6.54
N TRP A 97 2.04 -3.89 -6.78
CA TRP A 97 2.76 -4.78 -5.87
C TRP A 97 4.26 -4.50 -5.89
N LEU A 98 4.84 -4.22 -4.72
CA LEU A 98 6.22 -3.84 -4.49
C LEU A 98 6.96 -4.87 -3.63
N LEU A 99 8.22 -5.14 -3.99
CA LEU A 99 9.14 -6.04 -3.30
C LEU A 99 10.51 -5.38 -3.10
N THR A 100 10.94 -5.29 -1.85
CA THR A 100 12.22 -4.71 -1.44
C THR A 100 12.92 -5.61 -0.42
N LEU A 101 14.12 -6.13 -0.73
CA LEU A 101 14.93 -6.83 0.28
C LEU A 101 15.48 -5.84 1.31
N LEU A 102 15.14 -6.04 2.58
CA LEU A 102 15.55 -5.15 3.67
C LEU A 102 16.94 -5.52 4.22
N GLY A 103 17.31 -6.82 4.18
CA GLY A 103 18.63 -7.32 4.55
C GLY A 103 19.78 -6.82 3.67
N SER A 104 21.02 -6.92 4.18
CA SER A 104 22.24 -6.43 3.52
C SER A 104 22.98 -7.48 2.68
N ASP A 105 22.75 -8.77 2.90
CA ASP A 105 23.54 -9.86 2.28
C ASP A 105 22.72 -11.06 1.77
N GLY A 106 21.39 -11.03 1.91
CA GLY A 106 20.55 -12.14 1.49
C GLY A 106 20.36 -13.25 2.53
N SER A 107 20.92 -13.10 3.74
CA SER A 107 20.80 -14.10 4.80
C SER A 107 19.95 -13.54 5.96
N GLY A 108 18.71 -13.99 6.06
CA GLY A 108 17.73 -13.55 7.08
C GLY A 108 16.74 -12.47 6.62
N ASP A 109 16.56 -12.28 5.31
CA ASP A 109 15.81 -11.16 4.72
C ASP A 109 14.35 -11.04 5.20
N THR A 110 14.09 -10.02 6.01
CA THR A 110 12.76 -9.39 6.05
C THR A 110 12.52 -8.74 4.69
N LEU A 111 11.38 -9.05 4.08
CA LEU A 111 10.97 -8.48 2.80
C LEU A 111 9.97 -7.37 3.04
N GLY A 112 10.28 -6.18 2.51
CA GLY A 112 9.30 -5.13 2.28
C GLY A 112 8.36 -5.56 1.17
N TRP A 113 7.31 -6.29 1.53
CA TRP A 113 6.21 -6.65 0.65
C TRP A 113 5.11 -5.64 0.88
N CYS A 114 4.91 -4.76 -0.09
CA CYS A 114 4.03 -3.61 0.04
C CYS A 114 3.25 -3.35 -1.24
N SER A 115 2.40 -2.34 -1.17
CA SER A 115 1.64 -1.78 -2.28
C SER A 115 2.06 -0.33 -2.50
N ALA A 116 2.01 0.14 -3.74
CA ALA A 116 2.25 1.54 -4.02
C ALA A 116 1.06 2.43 -3.67
N ASN A 117 1.32 3.66 -3.21
CA ASN A 117 0.32 4.73 -3.12
C ASN A 117 0.28 5.53 -4.42
N PHE A 118 0.49 6.83 -4.38
CA PHE A 118 0.27 7.72 -5.50
C PHE A 118 1.52 7.94 -6.34
N VAL A 119 1.29 8.41 -7.56
CA VAL A 119 2.36 8.91 -8.43
C VAL A 119 2.64 10.36 -8.08
N PHE A 120 3.93 10.69 -8.02
CA PHE A 120 4.42 12.03 -7.77
C PHE A 120 5.31 12.47 -8.93
N LYS A 121 5.47 13.78 -9.07
CA LYS A 121 6.30 14.38 -10.10
C LYS A 121 7.20 15.47 -9.54
N LYS A 122 8.45 15.49 -9.98
CA LYS A 122 9.42 16.55 -9.71
C LYS A 122 10.12 16.87 -11.02
N SER A 123 9.76 18.01 -11.64
CA SER A 123 10.22 18.35 -12.99
C SER A 123 9.90 17.22 -14.00
N SER A 124 10.91 16.64 -14.66
CA SER A 124 10.76 15.50 -15.58
C SER A 124 10.85 14.13 -14.89
N THR A 125 11.14 14.09 -13.58
CA THR A 125 11.30 12.85 -12.82
C THR A 125 9.97 12.38 -12.25
N TRP A 126 9.70 11.08 -12.39
CA TRP A 126 8.54 10.42 -11.80
C TRP A 126 8.90 9.76 -10.48
N GLY A 127 7.93 9.79 -9.56
CA GLY A 127 8.01 9.17 -8.26
C GLY A 127 6.79 8.30 -8.02
N LEU A 128 6.95 7.30 -7.18
CA LEU A 128 5.88 6.42 -6.71
C LEU A 128 6.03 6.26 -5.21
N GLY A 129 5.01 6.60 -4.44
CA GLY A 129 5.10 6.47 -2.99
C GLY A 129 4.71 5.08 -2.49
N THR A 130 5.11 4.78 -1.26
CA THR A 130 4.74 3.59 -0.46
C THR A 130 4.93 3.93 1.02
N ALA A 131 4.67 3.01 1.95
CA ALA A 131 5.00 3.22 3.37
C ALA A 131 6.52 3.20 3.59
N GLY A 132 7.01 3.93 4.57
CA GLY A 132 8.43 4.02 4.91
C GLY A 132 9.03 2.73 5.41
N HIS A 133 8.30 1.99 6.23
CA HIS A 133 8.73 0.67 6.70
C HIS A 133 8.91 -0.36 5.57
N CYS A 134 8.43 -0.07 4.35
CA CYS A 134 8.66 -0.90 3.17
C CYS A 134 10.11 -0.85 2.65
N GLY A 135 10.92 0.11 3.11
CA GLY A 135 12.36 0.04 2.95
C GLY A 135 13.13 1.35 3.16
N PRO A 136 14.43 1.25 3.46
CA PRO A 136 15.29 2.42 3.63
C PRO A 136 15.75 3.02 2.31
N VAL A 137 16.22 4.27 2.39
CA VAL A 137 16.82 5.02 1.27
C VAL A 137 17.95 4.22 0.60
N GLY A 138 18.01 4.29 -0.73
CA GLY A 138 19.01 3.65 -1.57
C GLY A 138 18.61 2.25 -2.05
N LYS A 139 17.65 1.58 -1.39
CA LYS A 139 17.25 0.22 -1.76
C LYS A 139 16.54 0.19 -3.13
N PRO A 140 16.87 -0.78 -4.00
CA PRO A 140 16.15 -1.00 -5.24
C PRO A 140 14.78 -1.60 -4.95
N VAL A 141 13.75 -1.10 -5.64
CA VAL A 141 12.38 -1.59 -5.52
C VAL A 141 11.99 -2.35 -6.77
N SER A 142 11.50 -3.56 -6.56
CA SER A 142 10.95 -4.40 -7.63
C SER A 142 9.44 -4.30 -7.66
N ALA A 143 8.84 -4.28 -8.83
CA ALA A 143 7.39 -4.26 -9.00
C ALA A 143 6.93 -5.24 -10.07
N TYR A 144 5.77 -5.87 -9.86
CA TYR A 144 5.15 -6.74 -10.87
C TYR A 144 4.34 -5.92 -11.88
N VAL A 145 4.92 -5.60 -13.02
CA VAL A 145 4.31 -4.70 -13.99
C VAL A 145 3.69 -5.51 -15.12
N VAL A 146 2.51 -5.08 -15.59
CA VAL A 146 2.01 -5.38 -16.94
C VAL A 146 2.36 -4.19 -17.82
N PRO A 147 3.46 -4.24 -18.61
CA PRO A 147 3.90 -3.07 -19.36
C PRO A 147 2.85 -2.64 -20.40
N PRO A 148 2.81 -1.35 -20.80
CA PRO A 148 2.01 -0.91 -21.94
C PRO A 148 2.32 -1.74 -23.19
N PRO A 149 1.33 -2.13 -24.01
CA PRO A 149 1.59 -2.93 -25.22
C PRO A 149 2.63 -2.32 -26.15
N SER A 150 2.67 -0.98 -26.22
CA SER A 150 3.65 -0.21 -27.00
C SER A 150 5.10 -0.38 -26.55
N SER A 151 5.35 -0.88 -25.34
CA SER A 151 6.71 -1.13 -24.83
C SER A 151 7.38 -2.37 -25.46
N GLY A 152 6.60 -3.29 -26.04
CA GLY A 152 7.09 -4.59 -26.50
C GLY A 152 7.60 -5.51 -25.36
N LYS A 153 7.36 -5.14 -24.10
CA LYS A 153 7.79 -5.90 -22.92
C LYS A 153 6.66 -6.79 -22.39
N LEU A 154 7.04 -7.87 -21.72
CA LEU A 154 6.11 -8.86 -21.19
C LEU A 154 5.78 -8.61 -19.72
N PRO A 155 4.61 -9.03 -19.21
CA PRO A 155 4.32 -8.98 -17.78
C PRO A 155 5.37 -9.69 -16.93
N GLY A 156 5.82 -9.08 -15.84
CA GLY A 156 6.88 -9.62 -15.00
C GLY A 156 7.34 -8.67 -13.91
N LEU A 157 8.37 -9.07 -13.18
CA LEU A 157 9.02 -8.21 -12.20
C LEU A 157 10.05 -7.31 -12.88
N TYR A 158 10.09 -6.04 -12.48
CA TYR A 158 11.03 -5.02 -12.94
C TYR A 158 11.61 -4.28 -11.75
N VAL A 159 12.92 -3.97 -11.75
CA VAL A 159 13.48 -3.01 -10.79
C VAL A 159 13.17 -1.60 -11.27
N ILE A 160 12.03 -1.07 -10.83
CA ILE A 160 11.43 0.18 -11.33
C ILE A 160 12.14 1.44 -10.85
N GLY A 161 12.91 1.35 -9.76
CA GLY A 161 13.50 2.53 -9.13
C GLY A 161 14.21 2.21 -7.82
N ASN A 162 14.60 3.27 -7.12
CA ASN A 162 15.22 3.19 -5.81
C ASN A 162 14.46 4.08 -4.83
N ILE A 163 14.42 3.67 -3.56
CA ILE A 163 13.90 4.51 -2.48
C ILE A 163 14.80 5.74 -2.34
N SER A 164 14.20 6.91 -2.49
CA SER A 164 14.87 8.22 -2.54
C SER A 164 14.59 9.08 -1.30
N ALA A 165 13.51 8.79 -0.59
CA ALA A 165 13.20 9.30 0.74
C ALA A 165 12.46 8.19 1.49
N SER A 166 12.67 8.08 2.81
CA SER A 166 11.94 7.15 3.67
C SER A 166 11.93 7.70 5.08
N ARG A 167 10.76 7.65 5.74
CA ARG A 167 10.57 7.90 7.17
C ARG A 167 9.73 6.77 7.72
N ASP A 168 10.16 6.20 8.84
CA ASP A 168 9.49 5.11 9.55
C ASP A 168 9.58 5.41 11.04
N HIS A 169 8.76 6.36 11.51
CA HIS A 169 8.74 6.81 12.90
C HIS A 169 7.38 6.60 13.57
N GLY A 170 6.62 5.61 13.11
CA GLY A 170 5.27 5.34 13.61
C GLY A 170 4.18 6.02 12.80
N ILE A 171 2.97 6.04 13.36
CA ILE A 171 1.80 6.48 12.62
C ILE A 171 1.88 7.98 12.30
N GLY A 172 1.48 8.37 11.09
CA GLY A 172 1.59 9.77 10.66
C GLY A 172 3.00 10.18 10.24
N ASP A 173 4.06 9.38 10.44
CA ASP A 173 5.41 9.66 9.91
C ASP A 173 6.02 8.40 9.29
N ASP A 174 5.20 7.69 8.51
CA ASP A 174 5.56 6.45 7.83
C ASP A 174 5.27 6.59 6.33
N PHE A 175 6.27 7.00 5.55
CA PHE A 175 6.17 7.21 4.10
C PHE A 175 7.54 7.11 3.43
N ALA A 176 7.58 6.48 2.25
CA ALA A 176 8.73 6.44 1.37
C ALA A 176 8.39 6.87 -0.07
N MET A 177 9.36 7.48 -0.72
CA MET A 177 9.32 7.88 -2.13
C MET A 177 10.27 7.01 -2.95
N ILE A 178 9.76 6.35 -3.98
CA ILE A 178 10.56 5.64 -4.98
C ILE A 178 10.78 6.58 -6.15
N THR A 179 12.04 6.91 -6.46
CA THR A 179 12.36 7.61 -7.72
C THR A 179 12.39 6.58 -8.84
N ILE A 180 11.52 6.76 -9.83
CA ILE A 180 11.37 5.86 -10.97
C ILE A 180 12.49 6.08 -11.96
N LYS A 181 13.05 5.00 -12.49
CA LYS A 181 14.10 5.10 -13.50
C LYS A 181 13.54 5.69 -14.81
N PRO A 182 14.29 6.55 -15.52
CA PRO A 182 13.78 7.24 -16.70
C PRO A 182 13.25 6.32 -17.79
N GLU A 183 13.79 5.11 -17.93
CA GLU A 183 13.40 4.15 -18.97
C GLU A 183 11.95 3.65 -18.78
N PHE A 184 11.41 3.77 -17.56
CA PHE A 184 10.03 3.41 -17.24
C PHE A 184 9.08 4.61 -17.16
N ALA A 185 9.56 5.83 -17.45
CA ALA A 185 8.75 7.05 -17.36
C ALA A 185 7.47 6.98 -18.21
N SER A 186 7.54 6.36 -19.39
CA SER A 186 6.37 6.17 -20.28
C SER A 186 5.36 5.13 -19.78
N TRP A 187 5.69 4.37 -18.73
CA TRP A 187 4.79 3.38 -18.15
C TRP A 187 4.01 3.93 -16.96
N MET A 188 4.38 5.11 -16.45
CA MET A 188 3.75 5.71 -15.30
C MET A 188 2.29 6.07 -15.57
N ASN A 189 1.40 5.60 -14.71
CA ASN A 189 -0.01 6.00 -14.72
C ASN A 189 -0.42 6.46 -13.31
N PRO A 190 -0.77 7.74 -13.11
CA PRO A 190 -1.23 8.22 -11.81
C PRO A 190 -2.59 7.68 -11.35
N THR A 191 -3.31 6.98 -12.21
CA THR A 191 -4.71 6.56 -11.99
C THR A 191 -4.82 5.33 -11.11
N MET A 192 -5.49 5.46 -9.97
CA MET A 192 -5.79 4.32 -9.09
C MET A 192 -6.64 3.27 -9.81
N PRO A 193 -6.30 1.97 -9.67
CA PRO A 193 -7.15 0.88 -10.13
C PRO A 193 -8.55 0.97 -9.50
N VAL A 194 -9.59 0.68 -10.29
CA VAL A 194 -11.02 0.67 -9.91
C VAL A 194 -11.61 2.03 -9.53
N TRP A 195 -10.85 2.90 -8.88
CA TRP A 195 -11.36 4.13 -8.28
C TRP A 195 -11.09 5.40 -9.09
N GLY A 196 -10.09 5.39 -9.97
CA GLY A 196 -9.59 6.60 -10.62
C GLY A 196 -8.88 7.56 -9.66
N GLY A 197 -8.46 8.71 -10.18
CA GLY A 197 -7.69 9.73 -9.47
C GLY A 197 -6.30 9.28 -9.02
N PRO A 198 -5.62 10.08 -8.17
CA PRO A 198 -6.23 11.10 -7.33
C PRO A 198 -6.52 12.41 -8.09
N SER A 199 -7.51 13.18 -7.64
CA SER A 199 -7.80 14.52 -8.18
C SER A 199 -7.04 15.64 -7.47
N GLY A 200 -6.39 15.32 -6.34
CA GLY A 200 -5.68 16.26 -5.47
C GLY A 200 -5.53 15.70 -4.06
N ALA A 201 -4.95 16.46 -3.15
CA ALA A 201 -4.86 16.09 -1.73
C ALA A 201 -6.19 16.38 -1.01
N PHE A 202 -6.60 15.49 -0.12
CA PHE A 202 -7.76 15.68 0.75
C PHE A 202 -7.38 16.45 2.01
N THR A 203 -8.10 17.55 2.27
CA THR A 203 -7.85 18.45 3.42
C THR A 203 -8.99 18.43 4.45
N GLY A 204 -10.03 17.60 4.24
CA GLY A 204 -11.15 17.49 5.16
C GLY A 204 -10.82 16.69 6.42
N GLY A 205 -11.81 16.50 7.29
CA GLY A 205 -11.62 15.83 8.59
C GLY A 205 -12.87 15.22 9.20
N ASP A 206 -13.93 15.01 8.41
CA ASP A 206 -15.20 14.53 8.96
C ASP A 206 -15.12 13.03 9.29
N VAL A 207 -15.48 12.69 10.53
CA VAL A 207 -15.68 11.30 10.95
C VAL A 207 -16.84 10.69 10.15
N GLY A 208 -16.70 9.42 9.77
CA GLY A 208 -17.64 8.72 8.91
C GLY A 208 -17.43 8.97 7.41
N THR A 209 -16.49 9.85 7.02
CA THR A 209 -16.10 10.03 5.61
C THR A 209 -15.74 8.67 5.00
N PRO A 210 -16.38 8.27 3.88
CA PRO A 210 -15.98 7.04 3.19
C PRO A 210 -14.52 7.12 2.77
N VAL A 211 -13.77 6.05 2.98
CA VAL A 211 -12.41 5.91 2.46
C VAL A 211 -12.31 4.66 1.61
N LYS A 212 -11.44 4.70 0.59
CA LYS A 212 -11.25 3.59 -0.33
C LYS A 212 -9.78 3.43 -0.67
N HIS A 213 -9.32 2.19 -0.74
CA HIS A 213 -7.95 1.87 -1.13
C HIS A 213 -7.92 0.66 -2.05
N PHE A 214 -6.77 0.45 -2.68
CA PHE A 214 -6.49 -0.71 -3.51
C PHE A 214 -5.05 -1.14 -3.24
N GLY A 215 -4.87 -2.40 -2.86
CA GLY A 215 -3.58 -2.98 -2.49
C GLY A 215 -3.54 -4.48 -2.70
N HIS A 216 -2.34 -5.05 -2.62
CA HIS A 216 -2.06 -6.47 -2.82
C HIS A 216 -1.68 -7.17 -1.51
N GLY A 217 -2.43 -6.93 -0.44
CA GLY A 217 -2.32 -7.68 0.80
C GLY A 217 -2.46 -9.21 0.61
N ALA A 218 -1.64 -9.98 1.32
CA ALA A 218 -1.36 -11.40 1.13
C ALA A 218 -2.35 -12.37 1.77
N VAL A 219 -3.21 -11.90 2.69
CA VAL A 219 -3.98 -12.81 3.58
C VAL A 219 -5.51 -12.67 3.41
N ILE A 220 -6.04 -11.54 2.90
CA ILE A 220 -7.48 -11.33 2.75
C ILE A 220 -7.83 -11.06 1.28
N GLY A 221 -8.40 -12.08 0.62
CA GLY A 221 -8.81 -12.06 -0.78
C GLY A 221 -7.67 -12.39 -1.75
N THR A 222 -7.98 -12.45 -3.05
CA THR A 222 -6.97 -12.37 -4.11
C THR A 222 -6.35 -10.97 -4.03
N GLY A 223 -5.02 -10.82 -3.92
CA GLY A 223 -4.38 -9.50 -3.92
C GLY A 223 -4.88 -8.63 -5.08
N GLY A 224 -4.98 -7.31 -4.92
CA GLY A 224 -5.64 -6.45 -5.90
C GLY A 224 -7.16 -6.39 -5.70
N THR A 225 -7.63 -6.49 -4.46
CA THR A 225 -9.04 -6.34 -4.11
C THR A 225 -9.31 -4.88 -3.69
N PRO A 226 -10.26 -4.18 -4.32
CA PRO A 226 -10.69 -2.85 -3.86
C PRO A 226 -11.37 -2.95 -2.49
N ARG A 227 -10.99 -2.08 -1.56
CA ARG A 227 -11.55 -2.07 -0.19
C ARG A 227 -12.09 -0.68 0.15
N VAL A 228 -13.14 -0.67 0.97
CA VAL A 228 -13.81 0.54 1.45
C VAL A 228 -13.93 0.51 2.96
N GLY A 229 -14.05 1.68 3.56
CA GLY A 229 -14.20 1.87 5.00
C GLY A 229 -14.79 3.22 5.34
N ALA A 230 -14.88 3.50 6.64
CA ALA A 230 -15.36 4.77 7.17
C ALA A 230 -14.32 5.36 8.13
N ALA A 231 -13.91 6.60 7.88
CA ALA A 231 -12.95 7.30 8.71
C ALA A 231 -13.43 7.39 10.16
N LEU A 232 -12.56 7.04 11.09
CA LEU A 232 -12.80 7.11 12.53
C LEU A 232 -12.20 8.40 13.10
N ARG A 233 -11.00 8.78 12.63
CA ARG A 233 -10.24 9.94 13.09
C ARG A 233 -9.37 10.50 11.97
N TRP A 234 -9.06 11.78 12.06
CA TRP A 234 -8.18 12.50 11.11
C TRP A 234 -7.07 13.30 11.81
N ASP A 235 -7.02 13.23 13.14
CA ASP A 235 -6.27 14.10 14.04
C ASP A 235 -5.31 13.31 14.94
N ILE A 236 -5.07 12.03 14.62
CA ILE A 236 -4.10 11.21 15.34
C ILE A 236 -2.66 11.60 14.96
N ALA A 237 -1.68 11.23 15.78
CA ALA A 237 -0.28 11.61 15.59
C ALA A 237 -0.09 13.12 15.37
N GLY A 238 -0.72 13.95 16.22
CA GLY A 238 -0.60 15.41 16.12
C GLY A 238 -1.23 16.03 14.87
N GLY A 239 -2.12 15.30 14.18
CA GLY A 239 -2.75 15.75 12.93
C GLY A 239 -2.10 15.21 11.66
N ASP A 240 -0.99 14.47 11.77
CA ASP A 240 -0.29 13.89 10.64
C ASP A 240 -0.81 12.50 10.25
N GLY A 241 -1.60 11.86 11.11
CA GLY A 241 -2.20 10.56 10.88
C GLY A 241 -3.73 10.58 10.75
N PHE A 242 -4.29 9.49 10.25
CA PHE A 242 -5.74 9.26 10.21
C PHE A 242 -6.03 7.76 10.37
N SER A 243 -7.24 7.43 10.82
CA SER A 243 -7.68 6.03 10.99
C SER A 243 -9.09 5.80 10.47
N TRP A 244 -9.40 4.55 10.14
CA TRP A 244 -10.71 4.15 9.62
C TRP A 244 -11.05 2.71 10.01
N ALA A 245 -12.35 2.43 10.06
CA ALA A 245 -12.87 1.07 10.12
C ALA A 245 -12.91 0.48 8.71
N GLY A 246 -12.30 -0.68 8.50
CA GLY A 246 -12.23 -1.36 7.21
C GLY A 246 -11.39 -2.63 7.27
N ALA A 247 -11.16 -3.24 6.10
CA ALA A 247 -10.30 -4.42 5.97
C ALA A 247 -8.93 -4.06 5.38
N ALA A 248 -7.87 -4.66 5.91
CA ALA A 248 -6.50 -4.63 5.40
C ALA A 248 -5.81 -5.93 5.76
N ALA A 249 -4.77 -6.28 5.02
CA ALA A 249 -3.94 -7.45 5.26
C ALA A 249 -2.44 -7.11 5.12
N PRO A 250 -1.54 -7.93 5.70
CA PRO A 250 -0.11 -7.88 5.43
C PRO A 250 0.17 -7.70 3.93
N GLY A 251 0.89 -6.65 3.52
CA GLY A 251 1.14 -6.32 2.11
C GLY A 251 0.27 -5.20 1.54
N ASP A 252 -0.83 -4.82 2.19
CA ASP A 252 -1.56 -3.58 1.86
C ASP A 252 -0.81 -2.33 2.34
N SER A 253 0.26 -2.47 3.13
CA SER A 253 1.14 -1.37 3.52
C SER A 253 1.59 -0.56 2.32
N GLY A 254 1.52 0.76 2.44
CA GLY A 254 1.81 1.70 1.37
C GLY A 254 0.67 1.93 0.39
N SER A 255 -0.47 1.23 0.48
CA SER A 255 -1.60 1.47 -0.43
C SER A 255 -2.10 2.90 -0.35
N GLY A 256 -2.43 3.49 -1.50
CA GLY A 256 -3.05 4.81 -1.56
C GLY A 256 -4.50 4.78 -1.08
N VAL A 257 -4.85 5.69 -0.19
CA VAL A 257 -6.20 5.85 0.36
C VAL A 257 -6.83 7.12 -0.20
N LEU A 258 -7.99 6.98 -0.85
CA LEU A 258 -8.82 8.09 -1.31
C LEU A 258 -9.94 8.37 -0.30
N ALA A 259 -10.34 9.63 -0.19
CA ALA A 259 -11.41 10.09 0.70
C ALA A 259 -12.67 10.51 -0.06
N GLY A 260 -13.81 10.28 0.59
CA GLY A 260 -15.15 10.63 0.15
C GLY A 260 -15.63 9.81 -1.04
N LEU A 261 -16.74 10.27 -1.62
CA LEU A 261 -17.23 9.76 -2.91
C LEU A 261 -16.34 10.21 -4.08
N GLY A 262 -15.53 11.25 -3.88
CA GLY A 262 -14.57 11.76 -4.85
C GLY A 262 -13.29 10.92 -4.95
N THR A 263 -12.25 11.50 -5.53
CA THR A 263 -10.95 10.86 -5.73
C THR A 263 -9.81 11.67 -5.10
N ALA A 264 -10.08 12.45 -4.05
CA ALA A 264 -9.03 13.16 -3.33
C ALA A 264 -8.20 12.17 -2.49
N ALA A 265 -6.88 12.32 -2.48
CA ALA A 265 -5.96 11.48 -1.74
C ALA A 265 -5.95 11.83 -0.25
N ALA A 266 -6.41 10.90 0.59
CA ALA A 266 -6.37 11.00 2.05
C ALA A 266 -4.95 10.84 2.59
N GLY A 267 -4.21 9.89 2.04
CA GLY A 267 -2.94 9.43 2.59
C GLY A 267 -2.60 8.02 2.13
N ASP A 268 -1.72 7.35 2.84
CA ASP A 268 -1.42 5.93 2.63
C ASP A 268 -1.82 5.08 3.84
N LEU A 269 -1.82 3.77 3.63
CA LEU A 269 -2.15 2.75 4.64
C LEU A 269 -0.86 2.20 5.23
N THR A 270 -0.68 2.28 6.55
CA THR A 270 0.60 1.93 7.19
C THR A 270 0.45 0.99 8.39
N HIS A 271 -0.58 1.19 9.21
CA HIS A 271 -0.72 0.52 10.52
C HIS A 271 -2.10 -0.13 10.68
N ILE A 272 -2.18 -1.18 11.51
CA ILE A 272 -3.44 -1.60 12.15
C ILE A 272 -3.59 -0.91 13.49
N ALA A 273 -4.82 -0.61 13.87
CA ALA A 273 -5.18 -0.16 15.19
C ALA A 273 -5.66 -1.37 16.01
N VAL A 274 -5.08 -1.60 17.18
CA VAL A 274 -5.45 -2.66 18.10
C VAL A 274 -5.90 -2.12 19.45
N ASP A 275 -6.89 -2.76 20.06
CA ASP A 275 -7.35 -2.43 21.42
C ASP A 275 -6.44 -3.03 22.51
N VAL A 276 -6.74 -2.74 23.77
CA VAL A 276 -6.02 -3.27 24.96
C VAL A 276 -6.01 -4.79 25.06
N ASN A 277 -6.94 -5.49 24.39
CA ASN A 277 -7.02 -6.94 24.36
C ASN A 277 -6.32 -7.53 23.12
N GLY A 278 -5.74 -6.68 22.26
CA GLY A 278 -5.08 -7.06 21.02
C GLY A 278 -6.04 -7.31 19.85
N ASN A 279 -7.32 -6.94 19.96
CA ASN A 279 -8.26 -7.05 18.85
C ASN A 279 -7.99 -5.95 17.82
N VAL A 280 -8.01 -6.29 16.53
CA VAL A 280 -7.96 -5.29 15.46
C VAL A 280 -9.26 -4.51 15.43
N ILE A 281 -9.18 -3.20 15.67
CA ILE A 281 -10.32 -2.27 15.73
C ILE A 281 -10.34 -1.27 14.58
N GLY A 282 -9.29 -1.26 13.75
CA GLY A 282 -9.23 -0.39 12.59
C GLY A 282 -7.89 -0.45 11.88
N ILE A 283 -7.73 0.45 10.93
CA ILE A 283 -6.53 0.64 10.13
C ILE A 283 -6.20 2.12 10.15
N ALA A 284 -4.93 2.45 9.96
CA ALA A 284 -4.47 3.80 10.09
C ALA A 284 -3.28 4.09 9.17
N GLY A 285 -2.98 5.37 8.99
CA GLY A 285 -2.20 5.85 7.86
C GLY A 285 -1.54 7.19 8.07
N THR A 286 -0.60 7.53 7.18
CA THR A 286 -0.01 8.87 7.10
C THR A 286 -0.85 9.75 6.18
N ARG A 287 -1.21 10.96 6.63
CA ARG A 287 -2.01 11.90 5.82
C ARG A 287 -1.22 12.41 4.62
N MET A 288 -1.94 12.68 3.52
CA MET A 288 -1.36 13.22 2.29
C MET A 288 -0.63 14.55 2.51
N SER A 289 -1.12 15.41 3.41
CA SER A 289 -0.41 16.63 3.81
C SER A 289 1.00 16.35 4.29
N ARG A 290 1.14 15.39 5.21
CA ARG A 290 2.42 14.99 5.76
C ARG A 290 3.30 14.27 4.73
N MET A 291 2.72 13.40 3.91
CA MET A 291 3.45 12.76 2.80
C MET A 291 4.09 13.81 1.86
N LEU A 292 3.37 14.90 1.54
CA LEU A 292 3.89 15.99 0.70
C LEU A 292 5.01 16.79 1.37
N GLU A 293 4.98 16.95 2.70
CA GLU A 293 6.09 17.54 3.46
C GLU A 293 7.35 16.66 3.40
N ILE A 294 7.18 15.34 3.60
CA ILE A 294 8.27 14.37 3.52
C ILE A 294 8.83 14.32 2.10
N ALA A 295 7.95 14.34 1.10
CA ALA A 295 8.27 14.38 -0.33
C ALA A 295 8.65 15.79 -0.82
N LYS A 296 9.33 16.61 0.00
CA LYS A 296 9.64 18.01 -0.31
C LYS A 296 10.13 18.21 -1.76
N GLY A 297 9.43 19.06 -2.50
CA GLY A 297 9.73 19.41 -3.90
C GLY A 297 9.16 18.44 -4.94
N TRP A 298 8.41 17.43 -4.51
CA TRP A 298 7.53 16.64 -5.36
C TRP A 298 6.11 17.20 -5.31
N SER A 299 5.33 16.93 -6.35
CA SER A 299 3.90 17.24 -6.40
C SER A 299 3.11 15.98 -6.74
N LEU A 300 1.94 15.82 -6.14
CA LEU A 300 1.01 14.75 -6.46
C LEU A 300 0.61 14.84 -7.94
N ALA A 301 0.79 13.76 -8.69
CA ALA A 301 0.34 13.71 -10.07
C ALA A 301 -1.16 13.36 -10.11
N PRO A 302 -1.99 14.14 -10.81
CA PRO A 302 -3.41 13.83 -10.92
C PRO A 302 -3.65 12.62 -11.82
N GLY A 303 -4.55 11.73 -11.42
CA GLY A 303 -5.04 10.60 -12.22
C GLY A 303 -6.37 10.90 -12.92
N SER A 304 -6.76 10.06 -13.88
CA SER A 304 -8.05 10.20 -14.56
C SER A 304 -9.21 9.78 -13.66
N LEU A 305 -10.38 10.38 -13.84
CA LEU A 305 -11.58 10.00 -13.08
C LEU A 305 -12.04 8.56 -13.37
N LEU A 306 -11.76 8.07 -14.57
CA LEU A 306 -12.08 6.70 -14.97
C LEU A 306 -10.82 5.83 -14.84
N PRO A 307 -10.93 4.63 -14.25
CA PRO A 307 -9.87 3.64 -14.33
C PRO A 307 -9.74 3.18 -15.79
N VAL A 308 -8.64 3.53 -16.44
CA VAL A 308 -8.23 3.03 -17.75
C VAL A 308 -7.05 2.08 -17.64
#